data_AF-A0A2Z2KLR0-F1
#
_entry.id   AF-A0A2Z2KLR0-F1
#
_cell.length_a   1.000
_cell.length_b   1.000
_cell.length_c   1.000
_cell.angle_alpha   90.00
_cell.angle_beta   90.00
_cell.angle_gamma   90.00
#
_symmetry.space_group_name_H-M   'P 1'
#
loop_
_entity.id
_entity.type
_entity.pdbx_description
1 polymer ?
#
loop_
_entity_poly.entity_id
_entity_poly.type
_entity_poly.pdbx_seq_one_letter_code
_entity_poly.pdbx_strand_id
1 'polypeptide(L)'
;MIELLQTPESDFDPKDDLVEISRIYQVQFFENPDEEDIRKTKWLLKNFRRFKELKESYEDAQKRKRADGLDDFDLTGMGGAAKRLGTTDLISNIPENLMIARETRQSNYKIYKFVVEAIIHASNNIANIHEHKIVQLLFVGDKEVKYKDAVKYMRVGYSEALYSIEATTFAEKRRRVIASLTNTLLFNGTLDFVTIDYGRGRNKEGEIGLRQLNSREG
;
A
#
# COMPACT_ATOMS: atom_id res chain seq x y z
N MET A 1 31.38 27.36 -20.04
CA MET A 1 29.91 27.37 -20.17
C MET A 1 29.47 25.94 -19.94
N ILE A 2 28.91 25.63 -18.78
CA ILE A 2 28.41 24.28 -18.49
C ILE A 2 26.96 24.29 -18.94
N GLU A 3 26.67 23.59 -20.04
CA GLU A 3 25.28 23.36 -20.48
C GLU A 3 24.57 22.54 -19.40
N LEU A 4 23.68 23.20 -18.66
CA LEU A 4 22.71 22.54 -17.81
C LEU A 4 21.77 21.77 -18.73
N LEU A 5 22.01 20.47 -18.87
CA LEU A 5 21.05 19.55 -19.48
C LEU A 5 19.70 19.78 -18.80
N GLN A 6 18.70 20.14 -19.60
CA GLN A 6 17.33 20.31 -19.14
C GLN A 6 16.91 19.02 -18.43
N THR A 7 16.63 19.10 -17.13
CA THR A 7 16.00 18.00 -16.40
C THR A 7 14.69 17.69 -17.12
N PRO A 8 14.45 16.44 -17.56
CA PRO A 8 13.20 16.10 -18.20
C PRO A 8 12.07 16.44 -17.22
N GLU A 9 11.20 17.35 -17.65
CA GLU A 9 9.96 17.64 -16.95
C GLU A 9 9.13 16.36 -16.98
N SER A 10 9.16 15.61 -15.87
CA SER A 10 8.22 14.54 -15.58
C SER A 10 8.26 13.33 -16.53
N ASP A 11 9.27 12.48 -16.38
CA ASP A 11 9.22 11.08 -16.87
C ASP A 11 8.20 10.19 -16.10
N PHE A 12 7.26 10.78 -15.36
CA PHE A 12 6.18 10.05 -14.73
C PHE A 12 5.01 9.93 -15.70
N ASP A 13 5.02 8.86 -16.51
CA ASP A 13 3.79 8.33 -17.10
C ASP A 13 3.36 7.07 -16.33
N PRO A 14 2.32 7.16 -15.46
CA PRO A 14 1.84 6.01 -14.70
C PRO A 14 1.28 4.87 -15.56
N LYS A 15 1.02 5.09 -16.87
CA LYS A 15 0.54 4.07 -17.80
C LYS A 15 1.64 3.12 -18.28
N ASP A 16 2.86 3.61 -18.52
CA ASP A 16 3.97 2.78 -19.04
C ASP A 16 4.61 1.92 -17.96
N ASP A 17 4.57 2.38 -16.71
CA ASP A 17 5.14 1.67 -15.55
C ASP A 17 4.59 0.25 -15.37
N LEU A 18 3.32 -0.02 -15.70
CA LEU A 18 2.75 -1.37 -15.57
C LEU A 18 3.39 -2.35 -16.54
N VAL A 19 3.54 -1.92 -17.79
CA VAL A 19 4.14 -2.72 -18.87
C VAL A 19 5.62 -2.96 -18.61
N GLU A 20 6.32 -1.96 -18.08
CA GLU A 20 7.73 -2.10 -17.75
C GLU A 20 7.96 -2.98 -16.53
N ILE A 21 7.10 -2.93 -15.51
CA ILE A 21 7.20 -3.81 -14.34
C ILE A 21 6.91 -5.27 -14.74
N SER A 22 5.90 -5.53 -15.58
CA SER A 22 5.57 -6.89 -16.02
C SER A 22 6.69 -7.53 -16.85
N ARG A 23 7.47 -6.73 -17.59
CA ARG A 23 8.65 -7.20 -18.35
C ARG A 23 9.82 -7.66 -17.46
N ILE A 24 9.89 -7.27 -16.19
CA ILE A 24 11.00 -7.62 -15.28
C ILE A 24 11.02 -9.13 -14.95
N TYR A 25 9.88 -9.83 -15.06
CA TYR A 25 9.69 -11.18 -14.51
C TYR A 25 9.88 -12.34 -15.49
N GLN A 26 10.46 -12.13 -16.67
CA GLN A 26 10.44 -13.14 -17.74
C GLN A 26 11.11 -14.49 -17.42
N VAL A 27 11.74 -14.70 -16.25
CA VAL A 27 12.38 -15.97 -15.89
C VAL A 27 12.22 -16.31 -14.39
N GLN A 28 11.09 -16.91 -13.98
CA GLN A 28 10.94 -17.56 -12.66
C GLN A 28 10.16 -18.88 -12.79
N PHE A 29 10.41 -19.82 -11.87
CA PHE A 29 9.80 -21.17 -11.83
C PHE A 29 8.37 -21.20 -11.23
N PHE A 30 7.84 -20.05 -10.81
CA PHE A 30 6.52 -19.90 -10.18
C PHE A 30 5.58 -19.12 -11.11
N GLU A 31 4.27 -19.08 -10.82
CA GLU A 31 3.33 -18.20 -11.51
C GLU A 31 3.86 -16.76 -11.44
N ASN A 32 4.19 -16.21 -12.62
CA ASN A 32 4.66 -14.84 -12.71
C ASN A 32 3.47 -13.92 -12.37
N PRO A 33 3.69 -12.86 -11.58
CA PRO A 33 2.64 -11.89 -11.28
C PRO A 33 2.04 -11.33 -12.55
N ASP A 34 0.71 -11.29 -12.59
CA ASP A 34 0.01 -10.69 -13.69
C ASP A 34 -0.10 -9.17 -13.53
N GLU A 35 -0.70 -8.51 -14.52
CA GLU A 35 -0.94 -7.06 -14.45
C GLU A 35 -1.89 -6.69 -13.31
N GLU A 36 -2.80 -7.59 -12.91
CA GLU A 36 -3.74 -7.39 -11.81
C GLU A 36 -3.00 -7.36 -10.46
N ASP A 37 -2.07 -8.28 -10.24
CA ASP A 37 -1.24 -8.39 -9.05
C ASP A 37 -0.34 -7.16 -8.87
N ILE A 38 0.26 -6.69 -9.95
CA ILE A 38 1.05 -5.44 -9.94
C ILE A 38 0.15 -4.26 -9.57
N ARG A 39 -1.08 -4.21 -10.09
CA ARG A 39 -2.05 -3.15 -9.76
C ARG A 39 -2.49 -3.21 -8.29
N LYS A 40 -2.81 -4.40 -7.77
CA LYS A 40 -3.13 -4.62 -6.35
C LYS A 40 -1.98 -4.19 -5.45
N THR A 41 -0.75 -4.54 -5.82
CA THR A 41 0.46 -4.14 -5.09
C THR A 41 0.66 -2.63 -5.10
N LYS A 42 0.58 -1.97 -6.27
CA LYS A 42 0.67 -0.49 -6.35
C LYS A 42 -0.40 0.18 -5.49
N TRP A 43 -1.61 -0.36 -5.47
CA TRP A 43 -2.70 0.15 -4.65
C TRP A 43 -2.44 -0.03 -3.15
N LEU A 44 -1.95 -1.20 -2.72
CA LEU A 44 -1.56 -1.47 -1.34
C LEU A 44 -0.46 -0.52 -0.86
N LEU A 45 0.60 -0.36 -1.65
CA LEU A 45 1.71 0.52 -1.31
C LEU A 45 1.26 1.99 -1.19
N LYS A 46 0.33 2.42 -2.06
CA LYS A 46 -0.26 3.77 -1.98
C LYS A 46 -1.10 3.97 -0.72
N ASN A 47 -1.84 2.95 -0.29
CA ASN A 47 -2.74 3.03 0.88
C ASN A 47 -2.09 2.55 2.19
N PHE A 48 -0.83 2.11 2.15
CA PHE A 48 -0.13 1.53 3.30
C PHE A 48 -0.19 2.42 4.54
N ARG A 49 0.11 3.72 4.41
CA ARG A 49 0.08 4.66 5.54
C ARG A 49 -1.30 4.78 6.17
N ARG A 50 -2.35 4.85 5.33
CA ARG A 50 -3.74 4.85 5.80
C ARG A 50 -4.06 3.60 6.60
N PHE A 51 -3.62 2.42 6.15
CA PHE A 51 -3.83 1.19 6.91
C PHE A 51 -3.03 1.15 8.21
N LYS A 52 -1.81 1.70 8.22
CA LYS A 52 -1.00 1.86 9.44
C LYS A 52 -1.71 2.75 10.46
N GLU A 53 -2.22 3.92 10.04
CA GLU A 53 -2.98 4.84 10.90
C GLU A 53 -4.27 4.22 11.44
N LEU A 54 -5.03 3.52 10.60
CA LEU A 54 -6.25 2.81 11.02
C LEU A 54 -5.96 1.70 12.03
N LYS A 55 -4.86 0.96 11.83
CA LYS A 55 -4.38 -0.06 12.77
C LYS A 55 -4.02 0.58 14.12
N GLU A 56 -3.19 1.63 14.11
CA GLU A 56 -2.72 2.32 15.32
C GLU A 56 -3.88 2.98 16.08
N SER A 57 -4.80 3.64 15.37
CA SER A 57 -6.01 4.23 15.96
C SER A 57 -6.87 3.20 16.68
N TYR A 58 -7.06 2.02 16.09
CA TYR A 58 -7.79 0.92 16.74
C TYR A 58 -7.06 0.41 17.98
N GLU A 59 -5.73 0.23 17.91
CA GLU A 59 -4.93 -0.23 19.05
C GLU A 59 -4.94 0.75 20.21
N ASP A 60 -4.89 2.05 19.93
CA ASP A 60 -4.91 3.08 20.96
C ASP A 60 -6.28 3.20 21.62
N ALA A 61 -7.37 3.09 20.86
CA ALA A 61 -8.71 3.02 21.43
C ALA A 61 -8.90 1.77 22.31
N GLN A 62 -8.34 0.61 21.92
CA GLN A 62 -8.35 -0.59 22.76
C GLN A 62 -7.54 -0.41 24.05
N LYS A 63 -6.39 0.28 23.99
CA LYS A 63 -5.59 0.60 25.18
C LYS A 63 -6.34 1.52 26.13
N ARG A 64 -6.99 2.58 25.63
CA ARG A 64 -7.82 3.50 26.43
C ARG A 64 -8.98 2.78 27.10
N LYS A 65 -9.68 1.90 26.37
CA LYS A 65 -10.75 1.07 26.95
C LYS A 65 -10.27 0.23 28.13
N ARG A 66 -9.06 -0.32 28.07
CA ARG A 66 -8.46 -1.08 29.18
C ARG A 66 -8.03 -0.20 30.35
N ALA A 67 -7.68 1.06 30.10
CA ALA A 67 -7.22 2.00 31.12
C ALA A 67 -8.39 2.70 31.85
N ASP A 68 -9.37 3.20 31.10
CA ASP A 68 -10.42 4.08 31.61
C ASP A 68 -11.79 3.37 31.74
N GLY A 69 -11.90 2.12 31.28
CA GLY A 69 -13.13 1.33 31.31
C GLY A 69 -14.23 1.83 30.36
N LEU A 70 -14.04 2.98 29.70
CA LEU A 70 -14.92 3.59 28.72
C LEU A 70 -14.56 3.14 27.31
N ASP A 71 -15.56 2.70 26.55
CA ASP A 71 -15.42 2.44 25.12
C ASP A 71 -15.72 3.75 24.36
N ASP A 72 -14.69 4.50 23.93
CA ASP A 72 -14.83 5.74 23.13
C ASP A 72 -15.73 5.53 21.88
N PHE A 73 -15.78 4.27 21.42
CA PHE A 73 -16.59 3.82 20.31
C PHE A 73 -18.06 3.55 20.64
N ASP A 74 -18.42 3.34 21.91
CA ASP A 74 -19.81 3.29 22.38
C ASP A 74 -20.37 4.71 22.57
N LEU A 75 -19.53 5.68 22.96
CA LEU A 75 -19.89 7.10 23.08
C LEU A 75 -20.24 7.74 21.73
N THR A 76 -19.56 7.34 20.65
CA THR A 76 -19.90 7.78 19.29
C THR A 76 -21.16 7.09 18.75
N GLY A 77 -21.58 5.94 19.32
CA GLY A 77 -22.74 5.16 18.90
C GLY A 77 -24.11 5.71 19.30
N MET A 78 -24.15 6.75 20.14
CA MET A 78 -25.42 7.37 20.59
C MET A 78 -25.96 8.45 19.63
N GLY A 79 -25.22 8.87 18.60
CA GLY A 79 -25.55 10.07 17.80
C GLY A 79 -25.76 9.91 16.29
N GLY A 80 -25.57 8.73 15.68
CA GLY A 80 -25.58 8.64 14.21
C GLY A 80 -25.93 7.26 13.66
N ALA A 81 -26.70 7.25 12.57
CA ALA A 81 -27.13 6.05 11.86
C ALA A 81 -25.93 5.20 11.41
N ALA A 82 -25.67 4.09 12.10
CA ALA A 82 -24.70 3.10 11.67
C ALA A 82 -25.22 2.37 10.41
N LYS A 83 -24.57 2.59 9.26
CA LYS A 83 -24.89 1.82 8.05
C LYS A 83 -24.35 0.40 8.22
N ARG A 84 -25.22 -0.61 8.11
CA ARG A 84 -24.80 -2.01 7.97
C ARG A 84 -24.10 -2.14 6.62
N LEU A 85 -22.81 -2.49 6.64
CA LEU A 85 -22.02 -2.72 5.42
C LEU A 85 -22.56 -3.97 4.71
N GLY A 86 -22.75 -3.86 3.39
CA GLY A 86 -23.08 -5.01 2.55
C GLY A 86 -21.86 -5.89 2.32
N THR A 87 -22.07 -7.16 1.97
CA THR A 87 -20.99 -8.13 1.70
C THR A 87 -20.11 -7.78 0.50
N THR A 88 -20.56 -6.82 -0.32
CA THR A 88 -19.89 -6.32 -1.53
C THR A 88 -19.18 -4.98 -1.32
N ASP A 89 -19.32 -4.34 -0.16
CA ASP A 89 -18.72 -3.01 0.06
C ASP A 89 -17.21 -3.16 0.33
N LEU A 90 -16.40 -2.58 -0.56
CA LEU A 90 -14.95 -2.49 -0.39
C LEU A 90 -14.59 -1.58 0.79
N ILE A 91 -13.62 -2.00 1.61
CA ILE A 91 -13.20 -1.24 2.79
C ILE A 91 -12.64 0.15 2.43
N SER A 92 -12.05 0.30 1.25
CA SER A 92 -11.49 1.56 0.75
C SER A 92 -12.53 2.65 0.49
N ASN A 93 -13.78 2.24 0.22
CA ASN A 93 -14.91 3.10 -0.10
C ASN A 93 -15.67 3.56 1.15
N ILE A 94 -15.23 3.15 2.34
CA ILE A 94 -15.86 3.54 3.60
C ILE A 94 -15.35 4.95 3.98
N PRO A 95 -16.23 5.97 4.03
CA PRO A 95 -15.88 7.29 4.53
C PRO A 95 -15.33 7.20 5.95
N GLU A 96 -14.36 8.03 6.28
CA GLU A 96 -13.69 8.07 7.59
C GLU A 96 -14.67 8.37 8.75
N ASN A 97 -15.79 9.01 8.44
CA ASN A 97 -16.90 9.33 9.33
C ASN A 97 -18.03 8.28 9.33
N LEU A 98 -17.95 7.22 8.53
CA LEU A 98 -18.97 6.16 8.54
C LEU A 98 -18.69 5.20 9.70
N MET A 99 -19.60 5.18 10.68
CA MET A 99 -19.56 4.24 11.78
C MET A 99 -19.74 2.80 11.28
N ILE A 100 -18.61 2.11 11.09
CA ILE A 100 -18.56 0.66 10.84
C ILE A 100 -19.22 -0.04 12.02
N ALA A 101 -20.08 -1.05 11.80
CA ALA A 101 -20.70 -1.81 12.88
C ALA A 101 -19.62 -2.45 13.79
N ARG A 102 -19.80 -2.37 15.12
CA ARG A 102 -18.85 -2.87 16.15
C ARG A 102 -18.34 -4.29 15.85
N GLU A 103 -19.21 -5.15 15.32
CA GLU A 103 -18.93 -6.54 14.96
C GLU A 103 -17.90 -6.69 13.82
N THR A 104 -17.90 -5.78 12.85
CA THR A 104 -17.00 -5.83 11.69
C THR A 104 -15.65 -5.13 11.93
N ARG A 105 -15.54 -4.31 12.98
CA ARG A 105 -14.32 -3.54 13.28
C ARG A 105 -13.13 -4.42 13.62
N GLN A 106 -13.36 -5.48 14.41
CA GLN A 106 -12.28 -6.40 14.80
C GLN A 106 -11.76 -7.19 13.60
N SER A 107 -12.64 -7.61 12.70
CA SER A 107 -12.25 -8.29 11.45
C SER A 107 -11.47 -7.37 10.52
N ASN A 108 -11.91 -6.12 10.35
CA ASN A 108 -11.19 -5.13 9.55
C ASN A 108 -9.81 -4.79 10.15
N TYR A 109 -9.71 -4.66 11.47
CA TYR A 109 -8.44 -4.48 12.16
C TYR A 109 -7.47 -5.64 11.89
N LYS A 110 -7.93 -6.89 11.93
CA LYS A 110 -7.09 -8.06 11.61
C LYS A 110 -6.52 -7.97 10.19
N ILE A 111 -7.33 -7.55 9.22
CA ILE A 111 -6.90 -7.39 7.83
C ILE A 111 -5.86 -6.26 7.73
N TYR A 112 -6.13 -5.08 8.31
CA TYR A 112 -5.16 -3.97 8.30
C TYR A 112 -3.84 -4.37 8.94
N LYS A 113 -3.91 -5.01 10.11
CA LYS A 113 -2.73 -5.50 10.82
C LYS A 113 -1.91 -6.46 9.96
N PHE A 114 -2.57 -7.47 9.38
CA PHE A 114 -1.92 -8.46 8.52
C PHE A 114 -1.24 -7.80 7.31
N VAL A 115 -1.97 -6.95 6.59
CA VAL A 115 -1.45 -6.23 5.40
C VAL A 115 -0.27 -5.34 5.77
N VAL A 116 -0.36 -4.58 6.87
CA VAL A 116 0.72 -3.70 7.33
C VAL A 116 1.96 -4.50 7.73
N GLU A 117 1.79 -5.58 8.50
CA GLU A 117 2.90 -6.45 8.92
C GLU A 117 3.57 -7.14 7.72
N ALA A 118 2.77 -7.63 6.76
CA ALA A 118 3.27 -8.24 5.53
C ALA A 118 4.10 -7.25 4.69
N ILE A 119 3.62 -6.02 4.51
CA ILE A 119 4.34 -4.99 3.74
C ILE A 119 5.61 -4.56 4.46
N ILE A 120 5.57 -4.37 5.79
CA ILE A 120 6.76 -4.02 6.58
C ILE A 120 7.80 -5.14 6.45
N HIS A 121 7.40 -6.40 6.65
CA HIS A 121 8.28 -7.55 6.54
C HIS A 121 8.90 -7.66 5.13
N ALA A 122 8.08 -7.54 4.08
CA ALA A 122 8.56 -7.56 2.70
C ALA A 122 9.55 -6.42 2.42
N SER A 123 9.27 -5.21 2.92
CA SER A 123 10.14 -4.04 2.74
C SER A 123 11.49 -4.18 3.47
N ASN A 124 11.50 -4.80 4.64
CA ASN A 124 12.72 -5.01 5.43
C ASN A 124 13.62 -6.10 4.85
N ASN A 125 13.07 -7.04 4.07
CA ASN A 125 13.83 -8.11 3.44
C ASN A 125 14.43 -7.72 2.07
N ILE A 126 14.34 -6.46 1.66
CA ILE A 126 14.97 -5.99 0.43
C ILE A 126 16.49 -5.91 0.64
N ALA A 127 17.23 -6.79 -0.03
CA ALA A 127 18.69 -6.88 0.10
C ALA A 127 19.44 -5.66 -0.47
N ASN A 128 18.93 -5.05 -1.54
CA ASN A 128 19.59 -3.90 -2.16
C ASN A 128 19.31 -2.61 -1.38
N ILE A 129 20.35 -1.95 -0.89
CA ILE A 129 20.23 -0.76 -0.03
C ILE A 129 19.51 0.40 -0.75
N HIS A 130 19.76 0.61 -2.05
CA HIS A 130 19.05 1.67 -2.79
C HIS A 130 17.57 1.36 -2.95
N GLU A 131 17.23 0.11 -3.29
CA GLU A 131 15.84 -0.32 -3.46
C GLU A 131 15.09 -0.24 -2.14
N HIS A 132 15.71 -0.68 -1.04
CA HIS A 132 15.16 -0.54 0.31
C HIS A 132 14.92 0.94 0.64
N LYS A 133 15.90 1.82 0.39
CA LYS A 133 15.76 3.26 0.64
C LYS A 133 14.66 3.90 -0.21
N ILE A 134 14.51 3.50 -1.47
CA ILE A 134 13.42 3.95 -2.35
C ILE A 134 12.06 3.56 -1.76
N VAL A 135 11.91 2.33 -1.26
CA VAL A 135 10.66 1.89 -0.61
C VAL A 135 10.36 2.68 0.66
N GLN A 136 11.38 2.96 1.48
CA GLN A 136 11.22 3.80 2.67
C GLN A 136 10.78 5.23 2.32
N LEU A 137 11.37 5.85 1.30
CA LEU A 137 11.04 7.23 0.91
C LEU A 137 9.63 7.33 0.32
N LEU A 138 9.26 6.39 -0.55
CA LEU A 138 8.02 6.49 -1.32
C LEU A 138 6.81 5.91 -0.57
N PHE A 139 6.98 4.79 0.14
CA PHE A 139 5.85 3.97 0.58
C PHE A 139 5.79 3.77 2.10
N VAL A 140 6.84 3.18 2.70
CA VAL A 140 6.76 2.60 4.05
C VAL A 140 7.21 3.56 5.16
N GLY A 141 8.09 4.50 4.85
CA GLY A 141 8.65 5.42 5.85
C GLY A 141 7.61 6.36 6.46
N ASP A 142 7.97 6.93 7.61
CA ASP A 142 7.08 7.77 8.43
C ASP A 142 6.54 9.00 7.70
N LYS A 143 7.28 9.52 6.71
CA LYS A 143 6.87 10.66 5.89
C LYS A 143 6.84 10.30 4.42
N GLU A 144 5.76 10.68 3.75
CA GLU A 144 5.69 10.63 2.29
C GLU A 144 6.63 11.63 1.65
N VAL A 145 7.58 11.12 0.89
CA VAL A 145 8.43 11.94 0.05
C VAL A 145 7.88 11.87 -1.38
N LYS A 146 7.57 13.03 -1.95
CA LYS A 146 7.13 13.10 -3.35
C LYS A 146 8.22 12.54 -4.25
N TYR A 147 7.82 11.94 -5.37
CA TYR A 147 8.75 11.32 -6.33
C TYR A 147 9.95 12.22 -6.69
N LYS A 148 9.70 13.49 -7.03
CA LYS A 148 10.75 14.47 -7.37
C LYS A 148 11.75 14.67 -6.23
N ASP A 149 11.26 14.74 -5.00
CA ASP A 149 12.09 14.94 -3.81
C ASP A 149 12.87 13.65 -3.46
N ALA A 150 12.27 12.48 -3.68
CA ALA A 150 12.94 11.20 -3.49
C ALA A 150 14.07 10.99 -4.51
N VAL A 151 13.84 11.34 -5.78
CA VAL A 151 14.88 11.33 -6.82
C VAL A 151 16.01 12.30 -6.43
N LYS A 152 15.66 13.53 -6.02
CA LYS A 152 16.65 14.51 -5.56
C LYS A 152 17.46 13.97 -4.36
N TYR A 153 16.79 13.33 -3.41
CA TYR A 153 17.43 12.72 -2.25
C TYR A 153 18.47 11.68 -2.66
N MET A 154 18.10 10.80 -3.59
CA MET A 154 18.96 9.71 -4.07
C MET A 154 20.09 10.19 -5.00
N ARG A 155 19.94 11.35 -5.65
CA ARG A 155 21.00 11.97 -6.46
C ARG A 155 22.06 12.68 -5.62
N VAL A 156 21.68 13.29 -4.50
CA VAL A 156 22.62 14.07 -3.68
C VAL A 156 23.42 13.19 -2.70
N GLY A 157 22.92 12.00 -2.36
CA GLY A 157 23.66 11.04 -1.51
C GLY A 157 23.80 11.52 -0.06
N TYR A 158 22.69 11.87 0.58
CA TYR A 158 22.66 12.43 1.94
C TYR A 158 23.12 11.48 3.07
N SER A 159 23.57 10.26 2.77
CA SER A 159 24.06 9.29 3.75
C SER A 159 25.38 8.69 3.28
N GLU A 160 26.38 8.67 4.15
CA GLU A 160 27.73 8.17 3.87
C GLU A 160 27.75 6.70 3.37
N ALA A 161 26.70 5.93 3.68
CA ALA A 161 26.56 4.53 3.28
C ALA A 161 25.90 4.33 1.90
N LEU A 162 25.44 5.39 1.23
CA LEU A 162 24.67 5.29 0.00
C LEU A 162 25.22 6.22 -1.09
N TYR A 163 25.78 5.64 -2.15
CA TYR A 163 26.26 6.44 -3.28
C TYR A 163 25.10 7.08 -4.05
N SER A 164 25.38 8.16 -4.78
CA SER A 164 24.38 8.84 -5.59
C SER A 164 23.98 8.00 -6.81
N ILE A 165 22.70 8.00 -7.15
CA ILE A 165 22.19 7.35 -8.35
C ILE A 165 21.45 8.34 -9.24
N GLU A 166 21.54 8.16 -10.55
CA GLU A 166 20.81 8.97 -11.52
C GLU A 166 19.30 8.69 -11.52
N ALA A 167 18.53 9.62 -12.08
CA ALA A 167 17.07 9.52 -12.12
C ALA A 167 16.57 8.29 -12.91
N THR A 168 17.26 7.91 -13.98
CA THR A 168 16.95 6.71 -14.77
C THR A 168 17.18 5.44 -13.95
N THR A 169 18.32 5.34 -13.27
CA THR A 169 18.65 4.23 -12.35
C THR A 169 17.66 4.16 -11.19
N PHE A 170 17.21 5.30 -10.67
CA PHE A 170 16.15 5.36 -9.65
C PHE A 170 14.84 4.74 -10.16
N ALA A 171 14.41 5.12 -11.37
CA ALA A 171 13.18 4.60 -11.97
C ALA A 171 13.25 3.09 -12.18
N GLU A 172 14.37 2.58 -12.70
CA GLU A 172 14.59 1.14 -12.90
C GLU A 172 14.55 0.36 -11.57
N LYS A 173 15.27 0.86 -10.55
CA LYS A 173 15.28 0.25 -9.21
C LYS A 173 13.92 0.28 -8.54
N ARG A 174 13.17 1.37 -8.70
CA ARG A 174 11.79 1.46 -8.22
C ARG A 174 10.90 0.40 -8.89
N ARG A 175 10.98 0.22 -10.21
CA ARG A 175 10.18 -0.79 -10.90
C ARG A 175 10.55 -2.20 -10.44
N ARG A 176 11.85 -2.47 -10.29
CA ARG A 176 12.37 -3.74 -9.77
C ARG A 176 11.90 -4.03 -8.33
N VAL A 177 11.84 -3.02 -7.48
CA VAL A 177 11.38 -3.22 -6.11
C VAL A 177 9.88 -3.45 -6.02
N ILE A 178 9.08 -2.72 -6.81
CA ILE A 178 7.63 -2.99 -6.92
C ILE A 178 7.43 -4.41 -7.44
N ALA A 179 8.25 -4.83 -8.39
CA ALA A 179 8.22 -6.19 -8.90
C ALA A 179 8.49 -7.23 -7.77
N SER A 180 9.63 -7.08 -7.09
CA SER A 180 10.00 -7.96 -5.97
C SER A 180 8.94 -8.01 -4.85
N LEU A 181 8.36 -6.86 -4.52
CA LEU A 181 7.27 -6.76 -3.54
C LEU A 181 6.00 -7.46 -4.01
N THR A 182 5.63 -7.32 -5.28
CA THR A 182 4.45 -8.01 -5.84
C THR A 182 4.61 -9.52 -5.71
N ASN A 183 5.76 -10.07 -6.08
CA ASN A 183 6.07 -11.50 -5.89
C ASN A 183 5.93 -11.93 -4.43
N THR A 184 6.50 -11.14 -3.52
CA THR A 184 6.49 -11.47 -2.09
C THR A 184 5.07 -11.43 -1.51
N LEU A 185 4.27 -10.44 -1.92
CA LEU A 185 2.88 -10.27 -1.48
C LEU A 185 1.91 -11.25 -2.13
N LEU A 186 2.22 -11.72 -3.34
CA LEU A 186 1.50 -12.80 -3.99
C LEU A 186 1.77 -14.12 -3.26
N PHE A 187 3.05 -14.44 -3.04
CA PHE A 187 3.48 -15.68 -2.39
C PHE A 187 2.94 -15.84 -0.96
N ASN A 188 2.83 -14.74 -0.20
CA ASN A 188 2.32 -14.79 1.17
C ASN A 188 0.78 -14.65 1.27
N GLY A 189 0.06 -14.61 0.13
CA GLY A 189 -1.39 -14.49 0.07
C GLY A 189 -1.93 -13.10 0.46
N THR A 190 -1.09 -12.06 0.58
CA THR A 190 -1.56 -10.71 0.93
C THR A 190 -2.41 -10.09 -0.17
N LEU A 191 -2.10 -10.40 -1.43
CA LEU A 191 -2.88 -9.88 -2.57
C LEU A 191 -4.30 -10.46 -2.64
N ASP A 192 -4.57 -11.62 -2.05
CA ASP A 192 -5.90 -12.23 -2.02
C ASP A 192 -6.92 -11.40 -1.21
N PHE A 193 -6.44 -10.59 -0.27
CA PHE A 193 -7.27 -9.66 0.48
C PHE A 193 -7.62 -8.40 -0.30
N VAL A 194 -7.00 -8.17 -1.47
CA VAL A 194 -7.23 -7.02 -2.34
C VAL A 194 -8.05 -7.46 -3.54
N THR A 195 -9.24 -6.90 -3.67
CA THR A 195 -10.14 -7.18 -4.79
C THR A 195 -10.26 -5.95 -5.68
N ILE A 196 -10.32 -6.18 -6.98
CA ILE A 196 -10.69 -5.17 -7.97
C ILE A 196 -12.14 -5.44 -8.38
N ASP A 197 -13.05 -4.56 -7.99
CA ASP A 197 -14.44 -4.59 -8.43
C ASP A 197 -14.58 -3.82 -9.74
N TYR A 198 -14.70 -4.54 -10.85
CA TYR A 198 -14.94 -3.95 -12.18
C TYR A 198 -16.40 -3.46 -12.38
N GLY A 199 -17.24 -3.58 -11.35
CA GLY A 199 -18.68 -3.38 -11.41
C GLY A 199 -19.34 -4.40 -12.34
N ARG A 200 -20.53 -4.06 -12.87
CA ARG A 200 -21.19 -4.83 -13.96
C ARG A 200 -20.46 -4.69 -15.31
N GLY A 201 -19.12 -4.70 -15.32
CA GLY A 201 -18.28 -4.62 -16.51
C GLY A 201 -18.19 -3.24 -17.17
N ARG A 202 -18.47 -2.15 -16.45
CA ARG A 202 -18.53 -0.78 -17.03
C ARG A 202 -17.25 0.04 -16.87
N ASN A 203 -16.32 -0.37 -16.00
CA ASN A 203 -15.08 0.37 -15.77
C ASN A 203 -13.86 -0.52 -16.01
N LYS A 204 -13.00 -0.17 -16.98
CA LYS A 204 -11.72 -0.88 -17.25
C LYS A 204 -10.72 -0.73 -16.10
N GLU A 205 -10.84 0.34 -15.32
CA GLU A 205 -9.98 0.58 -14.16
C GLU A 205 -10.49 -0.16 -12.91
N GLY A 206 -11.80 -0.37 -12.76
CA GLY A 206 -12.38 -1.00 -11.56
C GLY A 206 -12.07 -0.26 -10.26
N GLU A 207 -12.83 -0.53 -9.22
CA GLU A 207 -12.56 -0.02 -7.87
C GLU A 207 -11.72 -1.03 -7.10
N ILE A 208 -10.55 -0.61 -6.60
CA ILE A 208 -9.66 -1.49 -5.83
C ILE A 208 -9.88 -1.24 -4.34
N GLY A 209 -10.01 -2.32 -3.57
CA GLY A 209 -10.22 -2.25 -2.14
C GLY A 209 -9.86 -3.54 -1.41
N LEU A 210 -9.86 -3.48 -0.07
CA LEU A 210 -9.74 -4.68 0.74
C LEU A 210 -11.09 -5.38 0.86
N ARG A 211 -11.10 -6.70 0.70
CA ARG A 211 -12.27 -7.55 0.89
C ARG A 211 -12.52 -7.78 2.37
N GLN A 212 -13.75 -7.60 2.84
CA GLN A 212 -14.11 -8.01 4.19
C GLN A 212 -14.11 -9.54 4.30
N LEU A 213 -13.42 -10.06 5.31
CA LEU A 213 -13.62 -11.42 5.78
C LEU A 213 -14.93 -11.45 6.57
N ASN A 214 -16.00 -11.97 5.96
CA ASN A 214 -17.22 -12.24 6.70
C ASN A 214 -17.01 -13.46 7.60
N SER A 215 -17.33 -13.32 8.89
CA SER A 215 -17.33 -14.40 9.88
C SER A 215 -18.48 -15.42 9.70
N ARG A 216 -18.87 -15.72 8.46
CA ARG A 216 -20.02 -16.60 8.12
C ARG A 216 -19.68 -17.75 7.17
N GLU A 217 -18.41 -18.10 7.05
CA GLU A 217 -18.01 -19.42 6.56
C GLU A 217 -17.44 -20.20 7.74
N GLY A 218 -18.36 -20.83 8.48
CA GLY A 218 -18.14 -21.70 9.64
C GLY A 218 -19.43 -22.42 9.96
#